data_AF-A0A534D2Q4-F1
#
_entry.id   AF-A0A534D2Q4-F1
#
_cell.length_a   1.000
_cell.length_b   1.000
_cell.length_c   1.000
_cell.angle_alpha   90.00
_cell.angle_beta   90.00
_cell.angle_gamma   90.00
#
_symmetry.space_group_name_H-M   'P 1'
#
loop_
_entity.id
_entity.type
_entity.pdbx_description
1 polymer ?
#
loop_
_entity_poly.entity_id
_entity_poly.type
_entity_poly.pdbx_seq_one_letter_code
_entity_poly.pdbx_strand_id
1 'polypeptide(L)'
;MLTALLNLLHKRYRLPCQVIGTGSWTAAIYQGNPDVAGVWSFHRHLPFLLDRPWSSVRRALRDSAPGPIYICERHYRQLPRIRRMLRLSGVDGRRCVFIGSDTAAEPRIDGLVNLGAVTPPALRATDYPLPPPPALDGPRLHVLAAERAERDAWLQAQGWYGRELILLQPGNHRSMGPRRARWRRLNTDDKWWPLERWADLLHRIHDCRSDALLVLCGSSEEVPMLEEIRTAA
;
A
#
# COMPACT_ATOMS: atom_id res chain seq x y z
N MET A 1 1.63 3.58 -3.13
CA MET A 1 2.53 3.44 -4.30
C MET A 1 1.80 3.00 -5.56
N LEU A 2 0.92 1.99 -5.50
CA LEU A 2 0.19 1.51 -6.68
C LEU A 2 -0.75 2.57 -7.32
N THR A 3 -1.17 3.59 -6.57
CA THR A 3 -2.12 4.61 -7.03
C THR A 3 -1.65 5.41 -8.25
N ALA A 4 -0.34 5.61 -8.43
CA ALA A 4 0.20 6.24 -9.64
C ALA A 4 -0.04 5.38 -10.90
N LEU A 5 0.16 4.06 -10.79
CA LEU A 5 -0.14 3.12 -11.88
C LEU A 5 -1.64 3.07 -12.16
N LEU A 6 -2.48 3.02 -11.12
CA LEU A 6 -3.94 2.97 -11.29
C LEU A 6 -4.46 4.21 -12.03
N ASN A 7 -3.95 5.40 -11.69
CA ASN A 7 -4.28 6.64 -12.38
C ASN A 7 -3.88 6.61 -13.86
N LEU A 8 -2.66 6.15 -14.15
CA LEU A 8 -2.16 5.99 -15.52
C LEU A 8 -3.05 5.02 -16.32
N LEU A 9 -3.36 3.86 -15.76
CA LEU A 9 -4.19 2.84 -16.42
C LEU A 9 -5.62 3.34 -16.64
N HIS A 10 -6.20 4.03 -15.66
CA HIS A 10 -7.54 4.60 -15.80
C HIS A 10 -7.58 5.64 -16.92
N LYS A 11 -6.62 6.57 -16.98
CA LYS A 11 -6.54 7.55 -18.08
C LYS A 11 -6.32 6.90 -19.44
N ARG A 12 -5.46 5.89 -19.48
CA ARG A 12 -5.08 5.18 -20.72
C ARG A 12 -6.22 4.34 -21.30
N TYR A 13 -6.89 3.57 -20.44
CA TYR A 13 -7.92 2.60 -20.85
C TYR A 13 -9.36 3.11 -20.62
N ARG A 14 -9.52 4.32 -20.07
CA ARG A 14 -10.78 5.03 -19.81
C ARG A 14 -11.77 4.29 -18.92
N LEU A 15 -11.29 3.29 -18.19
CA LEU A 15 -12.06 2.53 -17.22
C LEU A 15 -11.29 2.42 -15.91
N PRO A 16 -11.97 2.56 -14.76
CA PRO A 16 -11.34 2.38 -13.47
C PRO A 16 -10.87 0.92 -13.29
N CYS A 17 -9.79 0.75 -12.54
CA CYS A 17 -9.13 -0.54 -12.38
C CYS A 17 -9.85 -1.42 -11.36
N GLN A 18 -9.86 -2.72 -11.62
CA GLN A 18 -10.17 -3.71 -10.60
C GLN A 18 -8.86 -4.17 -9.93
N VAL A 19 -8.81 -4.15 -8.60
CA VAL A 19 -7.60 -4.49 -7.84
C VAL A 19 -7.75 -5.82 -7.13
N ILE A 20 -6.77 -6.71 -7.30
CA ILE A 20 -6.67 -7.97 -6.54
C ILE A 20 -5.48 -7.87 -5.61
N GLY A 21 -5.70 -8.05 -4.31
CA GLY A 21 -4.65 -7.97 -3.30
C GLY A 21 -4.82 -9.00 -2.18
N THR A 22 -4.00 -8.85 -1.13
CA THR A 22 -4.03 -9.73 0.05
C THR A 22 -4.05 -8.92 1.34
N GLY A 23 -4.80 -9.41 2.32
CA GLY A 23 -4.91 -8.78 3.64
C GLY A 23 -6.09 -7.82 3.76
N SER A 24 -6.52 -7.61 5.01
CA SER A 24 -7.73 -6.88 5.39
C SER A 24 -7.71 -5.39 5.03
N TRP A 25 -6.53 -4.77 4.99
CA TRP A 25 -6.37 -3.34 4.72
C TRP A 25 -6.47 -2.96 3.24
N THR A 26 -6.39 -3.93 2.31
CA THR A 26 -6.30 -3.61 0.87
C THR A 26 -7.53 -2.83 0.39
N ALA A 27 -8.73 -3.22 0.84
CA ALA A 27 -9.96 -2.55 0.45
C ALA A 27 -10.00 -1.10 0.96
N ALA A 28 -9.65 -0.89 2.24
CA ALA A 28 -9.65 0.43 2.87
C ALA A 28 -8.68 1.41 2.18
N ILE A 29 -7.48 0.95 1.77
CA ILE A 29 -6.48 1.80 1.10
C ILE A 29 -6.99 2.43 -0.20
N TYR A 30 -7.87 1.73 -0.94
CA TYR A 30 -8.40 2.20 -2.22
C TYR A 30 -9.83 2.71 -2.13
N GLN A 31 -10.42 2.75 -0.93
CA GLN A 31 -11.77 3.24 -0.76
C GLN A 31 -11.86 4.72 -1.16
N GLY A 32 -12.87 5.06 -1.95
CA GLY A 32 -13.04 6.43 -2.48
C GLY A 32 -12.04 6.83 -3.57
N ASN A 33 -11.15 5.95 -4.01
CA ASN A 33 -10.24 6.24 -5.12
C ASN A 33 -10.99 6.16 -6.46
N PRO A 34 -11.05 7.24 -7.27
CA PRO A 34 -11.77 7.25 -8.55
C PRO A 34 -11.14 6.35 -9.61
N ASP A 35 -9.87 5.96 -9.45
CA ASP A 35 -9.15 5.08 -10.37
C ASP A 35 -9.39 3.59 -10.07
N VAL A 36 -10.19 3.27 -9.05
CA VAL A 36 -10.46 1.90 -8.60
C VAL A 36 -11.96 1.62 -8.60
N ALA A 37 -12.37 0.65 -9.42
CA ALA A 37 -13.75 0.20 -9.54
C ALA A 37 -14.16 -0.76 -8.40
N GLY A 38 -13.18 -1.49 -7.87
CA GLY A 38 -13.40 -2.51 -6.86
C GLY A 38 -12.11 -3.17 -6.41
N VAL A 39 -12.18 -3.80 -5.24
CA VAL A 39 -11.06 -4.51 -4.62
C VAL A 39 -11.51 -5.90 -4.20
N TRP A 40 -10.79 -6.93 -4.64
CA TRP A 40 -10.88 -8.27 -4.08
C TRP A 40 -9.67 -8.56 -3.21
N SER A 41 -9.92 -8.82 -1.92
CA SER A 41 -8.89 -9.08 -0.93
C SER A 41 -8.89 -10.55 -0.55
N PHE A 42 -7.80 -11.25 -0.85
CA PHE A 42 -7.56 -12.61 -0.38
C PHE A 42 -6.93 -12.62 1.02
N HIS A 43 -7.18 -13.68 1.77
CA HIS A 43 -6.46 -13.98 3.00
C HIS A 43 -4.99 -14.29 2.67
N ARG A 44 -4.08 -13.70 3.45
CA ARG A 44 -2.62 -13.84 3.21
C ARG A 44 -2.12 -15.29 3.28
N HIS A 45 -2.73 -16.10 4.16
CA HIS A 45 -2.25 -17.44 4.50
C HIS A 45 -3.14 -18.57 3.98
N LEU A 46 -4.35 -18.26 3.50
CA LEU A 46 -5.26 -19.27 2.96
C LEU A 46 -4.95 -19.53 1.47
N PRO A 47 -5.04 -20.79 1.00
CA PRO A 47 -5.02 -21.07 -0.43
C PRO A 47 -6.18 -20.33 -1.12
N PHE A 48 -5.88 -19.54 -2.16
CA PHE A 48 -6.89 -18.70 -2.83
C PHE A 48 -8.11 -19.48 -3.33
N LEU A 49 -7.96 -20.76 -3.66
CA LEU A 49 -9.06 -21.64 -4.12
C LEU A 49 -10.14 -21.85 -3.06
N LEU A 50 -9.78 -21.75 -1.78
CA LEU A 50 -10.67 -21.93 -0.64
C LEU A 50 -11.20 -20.59 -0.12
N ASP A 51 -10.77 -19.49 -0.73
CA ASP A 51 -11.12 -18.16 -0.27
C ASP A 51 -12.43 -17.68 -0.90
N ARG A 52 -13.21 -16.93 -0.13
CA ARG A 52 -14.54 -16.43 -0.54
C ARG A 52 -14.54 -15.64 -1.86
N PRO A 53 -13.58 -14.75 -2.16
CA PRO A 53 -13.64 -13.97 -3.39
C PRO A 53 -13.32 -14.77 -4.66
N TRP A 54 -12.84 -16.01 -4.56
CA TRP A 54 -12.31 -16.76 -5.71
C TRP A 54 -13.30 -16.91 -6.86
N SER A 55 -14.55 -17.30 -6.59
CA SER A 55 -15.56 -17.50 -7.63
C SER A 55 -15.84 -16.20 -8.41
N SER A 56 -15.92 -15.08 -7.70
CA SER A 56 -16.13 -13.75 -8.26
C SER A 56 -14.92 -13.28 -9.07
N VAL A 57 -13.71 -13.45 -8.53
CA VAL A 57 -12.46 -13.11 -9.21
C VAL A 57 -12.30 -13.94 -10.50
N ARG A 58 -12.56 -15.25 -10.44
CA ARG A 58 -12.48 -16.13 -11.61
C ARG A 58 -13.44 -15.68 -12.72
N ARG A 59 -14.67 -15.29 -12.36
CA ARG A 59 -15.66 -14.78 -13.30
C ARG A 59 -15.22 -13.43 -13.89
N ALA A 60 -14.84 -12.48 -13.05
CA ALA A 60 -14.39 -11.16 -13.49
C ALA A 60 -13.15 -11.21 -14.42
N LEU A 61 -12.20 -12.12 -14.14
CA LEU A 61 -11.04 -12.32 -15.01
C LEU A 61 -11.41 -12.85 -16.40
N ARG A 62 -12.48 -13.66 -16.49
CA ARG A 62 -13.01 -14.16 -17.75
C ARG A 62 -13.80 -13.08 -18.50
N ASP A 63 -14.73 -12.43 -17.80
CA ASP A 63 -15.66 -11.46 -18.37
C ASP A 63 -14.95 -10.15 -18.79
N SER A 64 -13.78 -9.88 -18.21
CA SER A 64 -12.94 -8.73 -18.58
C SER A 64 -12.21 -8.88 -19.90
N ALA A 65 -12.34 -9.99 -20.64
CA ALA A 65 -11.68 -10.15 -21.93
C ALA A 65 -12.23 -9.12 -22.96
N PRO A 66 -11.36 -8.49 -23.79
CA PRO A 66 -9.92 -8.69 -23.94
C PRO A 66 -9.03 -7.80 -23.04
N GLY A 67 -9.59 -7.16 -22.02
CA GLY A 67 -8.93 -6.14 -21.18
C GLY A 67 -7.59 -6.55 -20.56
N PRO A 68 -6.67 -5.59 -20.35
CA PRO A 68 -5.30 -5.82 -19.91
C PRO A 68 -5.22 -6.25 -18.43
N ILE A 69 -4.21 -7.04 -18.06
CA ILE A 69 -3.96 -7.48 -16.68
C ILE A 69 -2.51 -7.16 -16.30
N TYR A 70 -2.34 -6.32 -15.28
CA TYR A 70 -1.02 -5.90 -14.79
C TYR A 70 -0.69 -6.60 -13.47
N ILE A 71 0.44 -7.31 -13.42
CA ILE A 71 0.90 -8.06 -12.26
C ILE A 71 2.05 -7.29 -11.59
N CYS A 72 1.75 -6.69 -10.44
CA CYS A 72 2.68 -5.85 -9.68
C CYS A 72 3.45 -6.60 -8.58
N GLU A 73 3.41 -7.94 -8.59
CA GLU A 73 4.07 -8.80 -7.60
C GLU A 73 5.46 -9.21 -8.10
N ARG A 74 6.46 -9.12 -7.22
CA ARG A 74 7.86 -9.54 -7.49
C ARG A 74 8.28 -10.76 -6.68
N HIS A 75 7.55 -11.08 -5.61
CA HIS A 75 7.92 -12.12 -4.68
C HIS A 75 7.83 -13.50 -5.33
N TYR A 76 8.97 -14.19 -5.40
CA TYR A 76 9.13 -15.47 -6.10
C TYR A 76 8.16 -16.57 -5.64
N ARG A 77 7.71 -16.55 -4.37
CA ARG A 77 6.70 -17.51 -3.86
C ARG A 77 5.26 -17.17 -4.27
N GLN A 78 4.98 -15.90 -4.57
CA GLN A 78 3.62 -15.45 -4.91
C GLN A 78 3.37 -15.53 -6.42
N LEU A 79 4.39 -15.28 -7.25
CA LEU A 79 4.28 -15.35 -8.71
C LEU A 79 3.71 -16.69 -9.23
N PRO A 80 4.15 -17.88 -8.77
CA PRO A 80 3.55 -19.14 -9.19
C PRO A 80 2.07 -19.26 -8.82
N ARG A 81 1.66 -18.70 -7.68
CA ARG A 81 0.26 -18.69 -7.23
C ARG A 81 -0.59 -17.81 -8.14
N ILE A 82 -0.11 -16.61 -8.49
CA ILE A 82 -0.76 -15.70 -9.42
C ILE A 82 -0.89 -16.34 -10.81
N ARG A 83 0.18 -16.95 -11.33
CA ARG A 83 0.15 -17.67 -12.61
C ARG A 83 -0.87 -18.81 -12.59
N ARG A 84 -0.98 -19.56 -11.49
CA ARG A 84 -2.00 -20.60 -11.33
C ARG A 84 -3.41 -20.03 -11.32
N MET A 85 -3.65 -18.91 -10.62
CA MET A 85 -4.93 -18.22 -10.59
C MET A 85 -5.38 -17.75 -11.99
N LEU A 86 -4.48 -17.14 -12.76
CA LEU A 86 -4.74 -16.72 -14.14
C LEU A 86 -5.08 -17.91 -15.04
N ARG A 87 -4.29 -18.99 -14.96
CA ARG A 87 -4.52 -20.23 -15.72
C ARG A 87 -5.89 -20.86 -15.42
N LEU A 88 -6.24 -21.00 -14.13
CA LEU A 88 -7.53 -21.58 -13.71
C LEU A 88 -8.74 -20.69 -14.04
N SER A 89 -8.48 -19.41 -14.31
CA SER A 89 -9.51 -18.47 -14.79
C SER A 89 -9.71 -18.53 -16.30
N GLY A 90 -8.79 -19.17 -17.04
CA GLY A 90 -8.81 -19.22 -18.51
C GLY A 90 -8.34 -17.92 -19.15
N VAL A 91 -7.48 -17.14 -18.45
CA VAL A 91 -6.93 -15.89 -18.98
C VAL A 91 -5.90 -16.19 -20.06
N ASP A 92 -6.03 -15.54 -21.22
CA ASP A 92 -4.98 -15.49 -22.24
C ASP A 92 -3.74 -14.78 -21.68
N GLY A 93 -2.59 -15.47 -21.70
CA GLY A 93 -1.31 -14.95 -21.25
C GLY A 93 -0.88 -13.67 -21.98
N ARG A 94 -1.32 -13.45 -23.23
CA ARG A 94 -1.05 -12.23 -24.01
C ARG A 94 -1.72 -10.98 -23.44
N ARG A 95 -2.69 -11.12 -22.54
CA ARG A 95 -3.31 -10.00 -21.80
C ARG A 95 -2.47 -9.57 -20.58
N CYS A 96 -1.52 -10.40 -20.16
CA CYS A 96 -0.79 -10.22 -18.90
C CYS A 96 0.52 -9.47 -19.12
N VAL A 97 0.80 -8.48 -18.26
CA VAL A 97 2.10 -7.82 -18.17
C VAL A 97 2.62 -7.97 -16.74
N PHE A 98 3.83 -8.51 -16.60
CA PHE A 98 4.46 -8.71 -15.30
C PHE A 98 5.49 -7.63 -15.04
N ILE A 99 5.57 -7.15 -13.80
CA ILE A 99 6.67 -6.30 -13.37
C ILE A 99 7.98 -7.09 -13.49
N GLY A 100 8.87 -6.65 -14.38
CA GLY A 100 10.14 -7.31 -14.65
C GLY A 100 11.12 -7.20 -13.48
N SER A 101 12.08 -8.12 -13.41
CA SER A 101 13.18 -8.08 -12.43
C SER A 101 14.15 -6.93 -12.66
N ASP A 102 14.32 -6.47 -13.91
CA ASP A 102 15.27 -5.40 -14.28
C ASP A 102 14.86 -4.02 -13.75
N THR A 103 13.60 -3.85 -13.34
CA THR A 103 13.11 -2.66 -12.63
C THR A 103 13.55 -2.61 -11.15
N ALA A 104 14.56 -3.39 -10.76
CA ALA A 104 15.13 -3.39 -9.43
C ALA A 104 16.02 -2.17 -9.15
N ALA A 105 16.59 -1.56 -10.20
CA ALA A 105 17.42 -0.36 -10.09
C ALA A 105 16.61 0.94 -10.04
N GLU A 106 15.37 0.94 -10.56
CA GLU A 106 14.52 2.13 -10.60
C GLU A 106 13.81 2.37 -9.25
N PRO A 107 13.56 3.64 -8.89
CA PRO A 107 12.63 3.96 -7.81
C PRO A 107 11.31 3.21 -8.02
N ARG A 108 10.78 2.63 -6.94
CA ARG A 108 9.66 1.67 -7.03
C ARG A 108 8.39 2.24 -7.68
N ILE A 109 8.21 3.56 -7.68
CA ILE A 109 7.10 4.23 -8.37
C ILE A 109 7.35 4.27 -9.88
N ASP A 110 8.54 4.64 -10.32
CA ASP A 110 8.92 4.70 -11.73
C ASP A 110 8.79 3.32 -12.38
N GLY A 111 9.25 2.27 -11.70
CA GLY A 111 9.07 0.89 -12.17
C GLY A 111 7.59 0.47 -12.31
N LEU A 112 6.67 1.05 -11.52
CA LEU A 112 5.23 0.84 -11.66
C LEU A 112 4.64 1.67 -12.81
N VAL A 113 5.10 2.90 -13.00
CA VAL A 113 4.68 3.75 -14.13
C VAL A 113 5.16 3.16 -15.46
N ASN A 114 6.42 2.72 -15.52
CA ASN A 114 7.01 2.02 -16.67
C ASN A 114 6.25 0.73 -17.00
N LEU A 115 5.84 -0.03 -15.98
CA LEU A 115 4.96 -1.17 -16.17
C LEU A 115 3.63 -0.77 -16.86
N GLY A 116 2.99 0.31 -16.42
CA GLY A 116 1.75 0.81 -17.02
C GLY A 116 1.92 1.35 -18.43
N ALA A 117 3.15 1.72 -18.82
CA ALA A 117 3.47 2.13 -20.19
C ALA A 117 3.45 0.94 -21.17
N VAL A 118 3.72 -0.28 -20.70
CA VAL A 118 3.73 -1.47 -21.54
C VAL A 118 2.31 -1.86 -21.98
N THR A 119 2.13 -2.01 -23.29
CA THR A 119 0.91 -2.56 -23.89
C THR A 119 0.98 -4.09 -23.87
N PRO A 120 -0.02 -4.81 -23.36
CA PRO A 120 -0.05 -6.27 -23.47
C PRO A 120 -0.12 -6.74 -24.93
N PRO A 121 0.52 -7.86 -25.31
CA PRO A 121 0.50 -8.40 -26.68
C PRO A 121 -0.88 -8.74 -27.28
N ALA A 122 -1.92 -8.81 -26.47
CA ALA A 122 -3.30 -9.00 -26.92
C ALA A 122 -3.94 -7.70 -27.46
N LEU A 123 -3.35 -6.54 -27.19
CA LEU A 123 -3.88 -5.22 -27.56
C LEU A 123 -2.96 -4.52 -28.55
N ARG A 124 -3.52 -3.61 -29.35
CA ARG A 124 -2.74 -2.73 -30.23
C ARG A 124 -2.44 -1.43 -29.50
N ALA A 125 -1.16 -1.04 -29.45
CA ALA A 125 -0.74 0.17 -28.74
C ALA A 125 -1.39 1.45 -29.30
N THR A 126 -1.68 1.48 -30.60
CA THR A 126 -2.34 2.59 -31.29
C THR A 126 -3.75 2.87 -30.78
N ASP A 127 -4.45 1.85 -30.27
CA ASP A 127 -5.81 2.00 -29.76
C ASP A 127 -5.82 2.58 -28.33
N TYR A 128 -4.68 2.50 -27.63
CA TYR A 128 -4.52 2.91 -26.23
C TYR A 128 -3.24 3.74 -26.06
N PRO A 129 -3.18 4.94 -26.66
CA PRO A 129 -2.01 5.81 -26.56
C PRO A 129 -1.76 6.18 -25.09
N LEU A 130 -0.47 6.37 -24.76
CA LEU A 130 -0.13 6.85 -23.43
C LEU A 130 -0.65 8.26 -23.24
N PRO A 131 -1.29 8.57 -22.11
CA PRO A 131 -1.59 9.95 -21.78
C PRO A 131 -0.26 10.73 -21.69
N PRO A 132 -0.27 12.04 -21.98
CA PRO A 132 0.90 12.88 -21.74
C PRO A 132 1.40 12.64 -20.31
N PRO A 133 2.73 12.58 -20.10
CA PRO A 133 3.27 12.31 -18.78
C PRO A 133 2.63 13.30 -17.81
N PRO A 134 1.90 12.83 -16.79
CA PRO A 134 1.40 13.75 -15.80
C PRO A 134 2.61 14.46 -15.21
N ALA A 135 2.49 15.75 -14.88
CA ALA A 135 3.32 16.28 -13.80
C ALA A 135 3.12 15.30 -12.66
N LEU A 136 4.17 14.56 -12.26
CA LEU A 136 4.02 13.36 -11.43
C LEU A 136 3.36 13.73 -10.10
N ASP A 137 2.05 13.61 -10.09
CA ASP A 137 1.23 13.68 -8.91
C ASP A 137 1.53 12.38 -8.16
N GLY A 138 2.42 12.48 -7.16
CA GLY A 138 2.89 11.33 -6.39
C GLY A 138 1.76 10.49 -5.77
N PRO A 139 2.09 9.40 -5.06
CA PRO A 139 1.08 8.49 -4.51
C PRO A 139 0.02 9.22 -3.68
N ARG A 140 -1.25 9.06 -4.07
CA ARG A 140 -2.40 9.66 -3.37
C ARG A 140 -3.14 8.63 -2.52
N LEU A 141 -3.66 9.10 -1.39
CA LEU A 141 -4.69 8.42 -0.60
C LEU A 141 -5.93 9.30 -0.62
N HIS A 142 -7.09 8.69 -0.82
CA HIS A 142 -8.36 9.40 -0.78
C HIS A 142 -8.95 9.22 0.61
N VAL A 143 -9.11 10.32 1.33
CA VAL A 143 -9.75 10.33 2.66
C VAL A 143 -11.19 10.77 2.49
N LEU A 144 -12.11 9.89 2.87
CA LEU A 144 -13.55 10.08 2.76
C LEU A 144 -14.02 11.20 3.70
N ALA A 145 -15.16 11.82 3.36
CA ALA A 145 -15.79 12.80 4.23
C ALA A 145 -16.17 12.20 5.60
N ALA A 146 -16.63 10.95 5.62
CA ALA A 146 -16.95 10.23 6.86
C ALA A 146 -15.71 10.01 7.73
N GLU A 147 -14.58 9.62 7.15
CA GLU A 147 -13.31 9.44 7.88
C GLU A 147 -12.79 10.75 8.45
N ARG A 148 -12.97 11.86 7.72
CA ARG A 148 -12.64 13.21 8.22
C ARG A 148 -13.51 13.60 9.41
N ALA A 149 -14.82 13.33 9.33
CA ALA A 149 -15.76 13.60 10.40
C ALA A 149 -15.46 12.73 11.64
N GLU A 150 -15.15 11.44 11.45
CA GLU A 150 -14.76 10.53 12.53
C GLU A 150 -13.46 10.97 13.20
N ARG A 151 -12.43 11.33 12.41
CA ARG A 151 -11.19 11.92 12.91
C ARG A 151 -11.48 13.18 13.73
N ASP A 152 -12.31 14.09 13.22
CA ASP A 152 -12.60 15.37 13.89
C ASP A 152 -13.33 15.14 15.21
N ALA A 153 -14.32 14.25 15.24
CA ALA A 153 -15.02 13.85 16.45
C ALA A 153 -14.07 13.21 17.47
N TRP A 154 -13.16 12.33 17.01
CA TRP A 154 -12.16 11.71 17.87
C TRP A 154 -11.19 12.76 18.45
N LEU A 155 -10.68 13.69 17.63
CA LEU A 155 -9.83 14.78 18.09
C LEU A 155 -10.53 15.71 19.08
N GLN A 156 -11.83 15.98 18.88
CA GLN A 156 -12.63 16.75 19.84
C GLN A 156 -12.77 16.02 21.17
N ALA A 157 -13.06 14.71 21.13
CA ALA A 157 -13.18 13.89 22.34
C ALA A 157 -11.88 13.81 23.15
N GLN A 158 -10.71 13.87 22.49
CA GLN A 158 -9.42 13.95 23.16
C GLN A 158 -9.06 15.37 23.65
N GLY A 159 -9.83 16.41 23.27
CA GLY A 159 -9.49 17.82 23.52
C GLY A 159 -8.31 18.31 22.66
N TRP A 160 -8.03 17.65 21.54
CA TRP A 160 -6.89 17.92 20.66
C TRP A 160 -7.29 18.70 19.40
N TYR A 161 -8.59 18.86 19.15
CA TYR A 161 -9.09 19.56 17.97
C TYR A 161 -8.53 20.98 17.86
N GLY A 162 -8.03 21.34 16.69
CA GLY A 162 -7.41 22.64 16.43
C GLY A 162 -5.96 22.80 16.94
N ARG A 163 -5.39 21.81 17.62
CA ARG A 163 -3.98 21.84 18.04
C ARG A 163 -3.05 21.34 16.94
N GLU A 164 -1.81 21.87 16.90
CA GLU A 164 -0.74 21.31 16.07
C GLU A 164 -0.39 19.91 16.59
N LEU A 165 -0.49 18.90 15.73
CA LEU A 165 -0.10 17.52 16.05
C LEU A 165 1.17 17.17 15.28
N ILE A 166 2.19 16.73 16.00
CA ILE A 166 3.41 16.19 15.40
C ILE A 166 3.37 14.68 15.62
N LEU A 167 3.13 13.96 14.53
CA LEU A 167 3.04 12.50 14.55
C LEU A 167 4.43 11.90 14.35
N LEU A 168 4.87 11.06 15.27
CA LEU A 168 6.12 10.32 15.19
C LEU A 168 5.81 8.84 15.03
N GLN A 169 6.49 8.18 14.10
CA GLN A 169 6.34 6.74 13.88
C GLN A 169 7.69 6.04 14.09
N PRO A 170 8.06 5.71 15.35
CA PRO A 170 9.32 5.04 15.65
C PRO A 170 9.38 3.59 15.14
N GLY A 171 8.21 2.98 14.96
CA GLY A 171 8.05 1.60 14.56
C GLY A 171 8.44 1.28 13.11
N ASN A 172 8.85 0.04 12.88
CA ASN A 172 9.12 -0.56 11.59
C ASN A 172 8.60 -2.02 11.54
N HIS A 173 8.73 -2.71 10.40
CA HIS A 173 8.23 -4.08 10.25
C HIS A 173 8.78 -5.07 11.30
N ARG A 174 9.98 -4.86 11.83
CA ARG A 174 10.60 -5.71 12.86
C ARG A 174 10.09 -5.41 14.27
N SER A 175 9.58 -4.21 14.56
CA SER A 175 8.93 -3.90 15.85
C SER A 175 7.50 -4.40 15.94
N MET A 176 6.78 -4.52 14.81
CA MET A 176 5.42 -5.05 14.75
C MET A 176 5.31 -6.59 14.93
N GLY A 177 6.43 -7.32 15.01
CA GLY A 177 6.43 -8.78 15.00
C GLY A 177 6.77 -9.41 16.35
N PRO A 178 6.33 -10.67 16.62
CA PRO A 178 6.67 -11.39 17.86
C PRO A 178 8.18 -11.65 18.02
N ARG A 179 8.94 -11.45 16.93
CA ARG A 179 10.39 -11.57 16.90
C ARG A 179 11.12 -10.29 17.35
N ARG A 180 10.43 -9.21 17.72
CA ARG A 180 11.03 -7.95 18.20
C ARG A 180 12.11 -8.20 19.26
N ALA A 181 11.81 -9.00 20.29
CA ALA A 181 12.76 -9.33 21.34
C ALA A 181 14.03 -10.00 20.80
N ARG A 182 13.88 -10.89 19.79
CA ARG A 182 15.00 -11.52 19.11
C ARG A 182 15.82 -10.51 18.30
N TRP A 183 15.17 -9.62 17.55
CA TRP A 183 15.87 -8.61 16.74
C TRP A 183 16.68 -7.66 17.62
N ARG A 184 16.10 -7.22 18.75
CA ARG A 184 16.79 -6.43 19.78
C ARG A 184 17.96 -7.19 20.38
N ARG A 185 17.76 -8.43 20.86
CA ARG A 185 18.82 -9.25 21.46
C ARG A 185 19.99 -9.49 20.51
N LEU A 186 19.71 -9.69 19.23
CA LEU A 186 20.74 -9.94 18.22
C LEU A 186 21.35 -8.65 17.65
N ASN A 187 20.85 -7.47 18.02
CA ASN A 187 21.22 -6.17 17.45
C ASN A 187 21.22 -6.19 15.90
N THR A 188 20.18 -6.79 15.31
CA THR A 188 20.07 -7.00 13.84
C THR A 188 19.00 -6.12 13.21
N ASP A 189 18.48 -5.15 13.96
CA ASP A 189 17.55 -4.16 13.41
C ASP A 189 18.30 -2.91 12.94
N ASP A 190 18.77 -2.93 11.69
CA ASP A 190 19.45 -1.79 11.04
C ASP A 190 18.55 -0.54 10.84
N LYS A 191 17.23 -0.66 11.06
CA LYS A 191 16.27 0.45 11.02
C LYS A 191 15.91 0.97 12.40
N TRP A 192 16.52 0.40 13.45
CA TRP A 192 16.33 0.85 14.82
C TRP A 192 17.04 2.17 15.05
N TRP A 193 16.37 3.11 15.72
CA TRP A 193 16.99 4.32 16.25
C TRP A 193 17.02 4.26 17.78
N PRO A 194 18.16 4.52 18.44
CA PRO A 194 18.30 4.36 19.89
C PRO A 194 17.28 5.17 20.70
N LEU A 195 16.96 4.67 21.89
CA LEU A 195 15.96 5.28 22.78
C LEU A 195 16.33 6.71 23.15
N GLU A 196 17.61 6.94 23.46
CA GLU A 196 18.16 8.24 23.84
C GLU A 196 18.02 9.25 22.70
N ARG A 197 18.13 8.79 21.45
CA ARG A 197 17.96 9.65 20.27
C ARG A 197 16.50 10.05 20.06
N TRP A 198 15.56 9.15 20.33
CA TRP A 198 14.13 9.48 20.33
C TRP A 198 13.80 10.48 21.43
N ALA A 199 14.31 10.27 22.64
CA ALA A 199 14.12 11.21 23.75
C ALA A 199 14.68 12.60 23.43
N ASP A 200 15.94 12.68 22.99
CA ASP A 200 16.58 13.92 22.55
C ASP A 200 15.77 14.65 21.47
N LEU A 201 15.21 13.91 20.50
CA LEU A 201 14.37 14.48 19.45
C LEU A 201 13.08 15.05 20.02
N LEU A 202 12.40 14.32 20.90
CA LEU A 202 11.15 14.76 21.51
C LEU A 202 11.35 16.02 22.35
N HIS A 203 12.41 16.09 23.16
CA HIS A 203 12.79 17.30 23.89
C HIS A 203 13.03 18.47 22.95
N ARG A 204 13.85 18.29 21.92
CA ARG A 204 14.15 19.37 20.96
C ARG A 204 12.91 19.86 20.21
N ILE A 205 12.01 18.95 19.83
CA ILE A 205 10.75 19.34 19.20
C ILE A 205 9.91 20.15 20.20
N HIS A 206 9.79 19.69 21.44
CA HIS A 206 9.01 20.39 22.46
C HIS A 206 9.59 21.78 22.77
N ASP A 207 10.92 21.92 22.87
CA ASP A 207 11.60 23.21 23.05
C ASP A 207 11.31 24.18 21.90
N CYS A 208 11.19 23.67 20.67
CA CYS A 208 10.90 24.49 19.48
C CYS A 208 9.40 24.76 19.27
N ARG A 209 8.53 23.90 19.82
CA ARG A 209 7.09 23.82 19.57
C ARG A 209 6.36 23.38 20.84
N SER A 210 6.43 24.20 21.88
CA SER A 210 5.88 23.88 23.20
C SER A 210 4.38 23.60 23.19
N ASP A 211 3.63 24.23 22.27
CA ASP A 211 2.17 24.14 22.21
C ASP A 211 1.67 22.95 21.38
N ALA A 212 2.56 22.31 20.61
CA ALA A 212 2.23 21.15 19.78
C ALA A 212 2.07 19.89 20.63
N LEU A 213 1.17 18.99 20.22
CA LEU A 213 1.04 17.66 20.79
C LEU A 213 1.93 16.68 20.02
N LEU A 214 2.82 16.01 20.74
CA LEU A 214 3.64 14.94 20.19
C LEU A 214 2.89 13.62 20.32
N VAL A 215 2.62 12.95 19.20
CA VAL A 215 1.85 11.70 19.17
C VAL A 215 2.74 10.58 18.67
N LEU A 216 2.98 9.58 19.52
CA LEU A 216 3.69 8.36 19.14
C LEU A 216 2.70 7.39 18.47
N CYS A 217 2.90 7.16 17.17
CA CYS A 217 2.07 6.31 16.33
C CYS A 217 2.68 4.92 16.14
N GLY A 218 1.86 3.87 16.19
CA GLY A 218 2.27 2.50 15.92
C GLY A 218 1.12 1.50 16.01
N SER A 219 1.44 0.22 15.87
CA SER A 219 0.49 -0.88 16.07
C SER A 219 0.36 -1.28 17.54
N SER A 220 -0.61 -2.14 17.87
CA SER A 220 -0.80 -2.62 19.26
C SER A 220 0.42 -3.35 19.81
N GLU A 221 1.17 -4.04 18.95
CA GLU A 221 2.41 -4.74 19.30
C GLU A 221 3.55 -3.77 19.67
N GLU A 222 3.46 -2.53 19.23
CA GLU A 222 4.48 -1.51 19.43
C GLU A 222 4.24 -0.69 20.69
N VAL A 223 3.06 -0.76 21.31
CA VAL A 223 2.71 0.01 22.53
C VAL A 223 3.82 -0.05 23.61
N PRO A 224 4.38 -1.22 23.98
CA PRO A 224 5.44 -1.24 24.99
C PRO A 224 6.70 -0.45 24.58
N MET A 225 7.05 -0.44 23.29
CA MET A 225 8.17 0.34 22.76
C MET A 225 7.88 1.84 22.79
N LEU A 226 6.65 2.23 22.47
CA LEU A 226 6.24 3.62 22.47
C LEU A 226 6.19 4.16 23.91
N GLU A 227 5.79 3.36 24.88
CA GLU A 227 5.86 3.70 26.31
C GLU A 227 7.30 3.84 26.83
N GLU A 228 8.23 2.99 26.37
CA GLU A 228 9.67 3.15 26.65
C GLU A 228 10.16 4.53 26.17
N ILE A 229 9.80 4.92 24.94
CA ILE A 229 10.16 6.23 24.36
C ILE A 229 9.50 7.37 25.14
N ARG A 230 8.20 7.27 25.45
CA ARG A 230 7.46 8.28 26.19
C ARG A 230 7.99 8.49 27.61
N THR A 231 8.56 7.46 28.23
CA THR A 231 9.12 7.55 29.60
C THR A 231 10.54 8.12 29.60
N ALA A 232 11.28 7.97 28.49
CA ALA A 232 12.63 8.49 28.35
C ALA A 232 12.68 9.98 27.96
N ALA A 233 11.59 10.49 27.37
CA ALA A 233 11.37 11.91 27.08
C ALA A 233 10.58 12.57 28.21
#